data_AF-W0RQF1-F1
#
_entry.id   AF-W0RQF1-F1
#
_cell.length_a   1.000
_cell.length_b   1.000
_cell.length_c   1.000
_cell.angle_alpha   90.00
_cell.angle_beta   90.00
_cell.angle_gamma   90.00
#
_symmetry.space_group_name_H-M   'P 1'
#
loop_
_entity.id
_entity.type
_entity.pdbx_description
1 polymer ?
#
loop_
_entity_poly.entity_id
_entity_poly.type
_entity_poly.pdbx_seq_one_letter_code
_entity_poly.pdbx_strand_id
1 'polypeptide(L)'
;MRDMLATRWNEIGDKVVQLAEAVPEAAYERRPAPDVRTFAEQLRHLAFWNLYARDALRGASPDGEANELPRDAYPDKAAVLAAVRDSFRGVGDEIARGDARAVDAPSLDTMVSFLEHAGEHYGQLAVYARLAGVVPPASRAAPAEALA
;
A
#
# COMPACT_ATOMS: atom_id res chain seq x y z
N MET A 1 -10.93 7.60 -17.33
CA MET A 1 -9.68 6.91 -16.96
C MET A 1 -9.25 7.29 -15.56
N ARG A 2 -9.12 8.59 -15.23
CA ARG A 2 -8.83 9.04 -13.86
C ARG A 2 -9.67 8.37 -12.80
N ASP A 3 -10.99 8.52 -12.88
CA ASP A 3 -11.85 8.12 -11.76
C ASP A 3 -11.70 6.63 -11.47
N MET A 4 -11.56 5.83 -12.53
CA MET A 4 -11.22 4.42 -12.42
C MET A 4 -9.88 4.21 -11.72
N LEU A 5 -8.80 4.91 -12.10
CA LEU A 5 -7.50 4.80 -11.42
C LEU A 5 -7.60 5.20 -9.95
N ALA A 6 -8.25 6.32 -9.64
CA ALA A 6 -8.46 6.78 -8.26
C ALA A 6 -9.25 5.75 -7.44
N THR A 7 -10.33 5.20 -8.00
CA THR A 7 -11.10 4.12 -7.37
C THR A 7 -10.23 2.90 -7.11
N ARG A 8 -9.50 2.40 -8.11
CA ARG A 8 -8.64 1.21 -7.93
C ARG A 8 -7.53 1.44 -6.92
N TRP A 9 -6.91 2.62 -6.94
CA TRP A 9 -5.88 3.02 -6.00
C TRP A 9 -6.39 3.06 -4.56
N ASN A 10 -7.56 3.68 -4.35
CA ASN A 10 -8.19 3.73 -3.03
C ASN A 10 -8.62 2.33 -2.55
N GLU A 11 -9.19 1.50 -3.44
CA GLU A 11 -9.58 0.13 -3.12
C GLU A 11 -8.40 -0.73 -2.63
N ILE A 12 -7.23 -0.64 -3.29
CA ILE A 12 -6.05 -1.39 -2.83
C ILE A 12 -5.45 -0.78 -1.57
N GLY A 13 -5.41 0.55 -1.46
CA GLY A 13 -4.93 1.25 -0.27
C GLY A 13 -5.74 0.89 0.97
N ASP A 14 -7.07 0.88 0.87
CA ASP A 14 -7.97 0.48 1.95
C ASP A 14 -7.72 -0.97 2.40
N LYS A 15 -7.52 -1.89 1.45
CA LYS A 15 -7.20 -3.29 1.77
C LYS A 15 -5.89 -3.42 2.55
N VAL A 16 -4.84 -2.71 2.10
CA VAL A 16 -3.52 -2.72 2.77
C VAL A 16 -3.63 -2.12 4.17
N VAL A 17 -4.25 -0.96 4.30
CA VAL A 17 -4.39 -0.25 5.58
C VAL A 17 -5.19 -1.09 6.59
N GLN A 18 -6.35 -1.61 6.20
CA GLN A 18 -7.18 -2.44 7.08
C GLN A 18 -6.44 -3.72 7.50
N LEU A 19 -5.66 -4.33 6.60
CA LEU A 19 -4.85 -5.50 6.92
C LEU A 19 -3.75 -5.16 7.93
N ALA A 20 -3.01 -4.08 7.72
CA ALA A 20 -1.97 -3.61 8.62
C ALA A 20 -2.54 -3.30 10.03
N GLU A 21 -3.74 -2.73 10.10
CA GLU A 21 -4.45 -2.52 11.36
C GLU A 21 -4.83 -3.80 12.09
N ALA A 22 -5.32 -4.79 11.35
CA ALA A 22 -5.78 -6.06 11.91
C ALA A 22 -4.62 -6.94 12.44
N VAL A 23 -3.41 -6.80 11.88
CA VAL A 23 -2.24 -7.57 12.32
C VAL A 23 -1.71 -7.03 13.65
N PRO A 24 -1.52 -7.86 14.70
CA PRO A 24 -1.00 -7.41 15.98
C PRO A 24 0.45 -6.95 15.86
N GLU A 25 0.86 -5.96 16.67
CA GLU A 25 2.22 -5.41 16.64
C GLU A 25 3.31 -6.46 16.88
N ALA A 26 3.06 -7.45 17.74
CA ALA A 26 3.97 -8.57 17.96
C ALA A 26 4.25 -9.44 16.70
N ALA A 27 3.51 -9.24 15.61
CA ALA A 27 3.74 -9.88 14.32
C ALA A 27 4.46 -8.98 13.30
N TYR A 28 4.66 -7.69 13.56
CA TYR A 28 5.25 -6.74 12.61
C TYR A 28 6.69 -7.08 12.24
N GLU A 29 7.46 -7.63 13.19
CA GLU A 29 8.86 -8.03 12.97
C GLU A 29 9.00 -9.48 12.48
N ARG A 30 7.90 -10.19 12.21
CA ARG A 30 7.94 -11.57 11.70
C ARG A 30 8.16 -11.59 10.19
N ARG A 31 8.92 -12.59 9.73
CA ARG A 31 9.16 -12.91 8.32
C ARG A 31 8.85 -14.39 8.05
N PRO A 32 8.34 -14.75 6.86
CA PRO A 32 7.99 -16.12 6.51
C PRO A 32 9.22 -16.99 6.18
N ALA A 33 10.32 -16.37 5.78
CA ALA A 33 11.59 -17.01 5.47
C ALA A 33 12.77 -16.04 5.80
N PRO A 34 14.00 -16.55 6.02
CA PRO A 34 15.13 -15.73 6.49
C PRO A 34 15.47 -14.54 5.59
N ASP A 35 15.39 -14.73 4.28
CA ASP A 35 15.76 -13.81 3.20
C ASP A 35 14.61 -12.92 2.73
N VAL A 36 13.43 -13.07 3.34
CA VAL A 36 12.25 -12.28 3.02
C VAL A 36 12.08 -11.16 4.04
N ARG A 37 11.61 -9.99 3.57
CA ARG A 37 11.24 -8.85 4.43
C ARG A 37 10.32 -9.26 5.58
N THR A 38 10.39 -8.57 6.71
CA THR A 38 9.37 -8.64 7.75
C THR A 38 8.07 -7.97 7.29
N PHE A 39 6.99 -8.20 8.03
CA PHE A 39 5.71 -7.51 7.76
C PHE A 39 5.87 -5.98 7.78
N ALA A 40 6.64 -5.43 8.73
CA ALA A 40 6.89 -4.00 8.83
C ALA A 40 7.81 -3.49 7.71
N GLU A 41 8.82 -4.26 7.30
CA GLU A 41 9.69 -3.93 6.17
C GLU A 41 8.88 -3.88 4.86
N GLN A 42 7.95 -4.81 4.64
CA GLN A 42 7.03 -4.78 3.49
C GLN A 42 6.17 -3.50 3.46
N LEU A 43 5.64 -3.08 4.61
CA LEU A 43 4.84 -1.86 4.71
C LEU A 43 5.68 -0.59 4.51
N ARG A 44 6.90 -0.54 5.07
CA ARG A 44 7.84 0.58 4.86
C ARG A 44 8.31 0.68 3.42
N HIS A 45 8.57 -0.45 2.76
CA HIS A 45 8.88 -0.52 1.33
C HIS A 45 7.71 0.01 0.49
N LEU A 46 6.50 -0.46 0.74
CA LEU A 46 5.32 -0.01 0.02
C LEU A 46 5.07 1.50 0.21
N ALA A 47 5.18 1.99 1.45
CA ALA A 47 5.02 3.42 1.72
C ALA A 47 6.09 4.28 1.03
N PHE A 48 7.35 3.82 0.99
CA PHE A 48 8.44 4.50 0.27
C PHE A 48 8.10 4.65 -1.23
N TRP A 49 7.73 3.56 -1.88
CA TRP A 49 7.45 3.55 -3.31
C TRP A 49 6.18 4.31 -3.69
N ASN A 50 5.18 4.36 -2.80
CA ASN A 50 4.04 5.25 -2.97
C ASN A 50 4.46 6.74 -2.92
N LEU A 51 5.38 7.13 -2.02
CA LEU A 51 5.90 8.50 -1.98
C LEU A 51 6.72 8.83 -3.24
N TYR A 52 7.52 7.87 -3.72
CA TYR A 52 8.20 7.97 -5.01
C TYR A 52 7.19 8.22 -6.15
N ALA A 53 6.14 7.41 -6.24
CA ALA A 53 5.11 7.55 -7.28
C ALA A 53 4.42 8.91 -7.23
N ARG A 54 4.08 9.39 -6.03
CA ARG A 54 3.50 10.72 -5.81
C ARG A 54 4.40 11.82 -6.37
N ASP A 55 5.69 11.78 -6.07
CA ASP A 55 6.61 12.82 -6.49
C ASP A 55 6.91 12.73 -8.01
N ALA A 56 6.97 11.51 -8.56
CA ALA A 56 7.03 11.29 -10.01
C ALA A 56 5.81 11.87 -10.75
N LEU A 57 4.59 11.68 -10.22
CA LEU A 57 3.37 12.29 -10.75
C LEU A 57 3.38 13.82 -10.73
N ARG A 58 4.17 14.44 -9.85
CA ARG A 58 4.39 15.89 -9.81
C ARG A 58 5.43 16.36 -10.84
N GLY A 59 5.98 15.44 -11.64
CA GLY A 59 7.03 15.71 -12.61
C GLY A 59 8.43 15.73 -12.01
N ALA A 60 8.63 15.25 -10.78
CA ALA A 60 9.96 15.09 -10.20
C ALA A 60 10.62 13.78 -10.68
N SER A 61 11.93 13.67 -10.45
CA SER A 61 12.69 12.42 -10.60
C SER A 61 13.23 12.02 -9.22
N PRO A 62 12.38 11.44 -8.36
CA PRO A 62 12.80 11.04 -7.02
C PRO A 62 13.86 9.92 -7.08
N ASP A 63 14.69 9.86 -6.04
CA ASP A 63 15.68 8.80 -5.88
C ASP A 63 15.03 7.53 -5.30
N GLY A 64 15.34 6.38 -5.91
CA GLY A 64 14.85 5.06 -5.51
C GLY A 64 15.84 4.23 -4.69
N GLU A 65 17.09 4.69 -4.51
CA GLU A 65 18.19 3.90 -3.93
C GLU A 65 17.86 3.36 -2.52
N ALA A 66 17.17 4.14 -1.69
CA ALA A 66 16.82 3.72 -0.33
C ALA A 66 15.86 2.51 -0.30
N ASN A 67 14.98 2.38 -1.31
CA ASN A 67 14.04 1.26 -1.52
C ASN A 67 13.09 0.93 -0.35
N GLU A 68 13.15 1.61 0.79
CA GLU A 68 12.23 1.51 1.91
C GLU A 68 12.37 2.71 2.86
N LEU A 69 11.32 2.99 3.63
CA LEU A 69 11.39 3.97 4.71
C LEU A 69 12.32 3.47 5.83
N PRO A 70 13.11 4.34 6.47
CA PRO A 70 14.10 3.91 7.43
C PRO A 70 13.45 3.50 8.75
N ARG A 71 13.90 2.38 9.32
CA ARG A 71 13.30 1.76 10.51
C ARG A 71 13.32 2.66 11.75
N ASP A 72 14.36 3.44 11.93
CA ASP A 72 14.52 4.36 13.08
C ASP A 72 13.46 5.48 13.09
N ALA A 73 13.05 5.97 11.92
CA ALA A 73 11.96 6.94 11.78
C ALA A 73 10.56 6.30 11.88
N TYR A 74 10.44 5.00 11.57
CA TYR A 74 9.18 4.25 11.61
C TYR A 74 9.34 2.94 12.40
N PRO A 75 9.58 3.04 13.74
CA PRO A 75 10.05 1.91 14.53
C PRO A 75 8.94 0.96 14.97
N ASP A 76 7.69 1.42 15.01
CA ASP A 76 6.57 0.71 15.60
C ASP A 76 5.35 0.66 14.66
N LYS A 77 4.33 -0.10 15.08
CA LYS A 77 3.10 -0.28 14.30
C LYS A 77 2.42 1.06 13.99
N ALA A 78 2.38 1.97 14.95
CA ALA A 78 1.67 3.24 14.79
C ALA A 78 2.35 4.12 13.74
N ALA A 79 3.67 4.26 13.81
CA ALA A 79 4.45 5.05 12.87
C ALA A 79 4.38 4.46 11.44
N VAL A 80 4.55 3.14 11.30
CA VAL A 80 4.45 2.45 10.01
C VAL A 80 3.06 2.61 9.41
N LEU A 81 2.00 2.43 10.21
CA LEU A 81 0.63 2.56 9.71
C LEU A 81 0.29 3.99 9.27
N ALA A 82 0.76 5.00 10.03
CA ALA A 82 0.61 6.39 9.64
C ALA A 82 1.29 6.66 8.28
N ALA A 83 2.52 6.17 8.10
CA ALA A 83 3.26 6.31 6.83
C ALA A 83 2.52 5.66 5.65
N VAL A 84 2.00 4.45 5.84
CA VAL A 84 1.23 3.74 4.80
C VAL A 84 -0.01 4.55 4.41
N ARG A 85 -0.81 4.99 5.38
CA ARG A 85 -2.02 5.81 5.15
C ARG A 85 -1.69 7.10 4.40
N ASP A 86 -0.64 7.80 4.83
CA ASP A 86 -0.21 9.06 4.22
C ASP A 86 0.29 8.86 2.80
N SER A 87 1.00 7.77 2.54
CA SER A 87 1.52 7.45 1.21
C SER A 87 0.41 7.18 0.20
N PHE A 88 -0.60 6.37 0.56
CA PHE A 88 -1.74 6.08 -0.30
C PHE A 88 -2.60 7.32 -0.56
N ARG A 89 -2.88 8.11 0.48
CA ARG A 89 -3.60 9.38 0.34
C ARG A 89 -2.86 10.33 -0.59
N GLY A 90 -1.53 10.45 -0.41
CA GLY A 90 -0.70 11.33 -1.22
C GLY A 90 -0.80 11.05 -2.71
N VAL A 91 -0.69 9.77 -3.12
CA VAL A 91 -0.85 9.38 -4.53
C VAL A 91 -2.30 9.60 -5.00
N GLY A 92 -3.29 9.23 -4.19
CA GLY A 92 -4.71 9.43 -4.52
C GLY A 92 -5.06 10.90 -4.78
N ASP A 93 -4.51 11.81 -3.99
CA ASP A 93 -4.66 13.26 -4.17
C ASP A 93 -4.06 13.73 -5.51
N GLU A 94 -2.89 13.22 -5.91
CA GLU A 94 -2.29 13.58 -7.21
C GLU A 94 -3.10 13.02 -8.38
N ILE A 95 -3.60 11.79 -8.28
CA ILE A 95 -4.49 11.22 -9.30
C ILE A 95 -5.74 12.10 -9.46
N ALA A 96 -6.31 12.57 -8.37
CA ALA A 96 -7.51 13.43 -8.38
C ALA A 96 -7.25 14.82 -9.00
N ARG A 97 -6.05 15.39 -8.78
CA ARG A 97 -5.69 16.77 -9.18
C ARG A 97 -5.51 17.04 -10.67
N GLY A 98 -5.17 16.05 -11.51
CA GLY A 98 -4.92 16.32 -12.93
C GLY A 98 -6.16 16.86 -13.69
N ASP A 99 -6.18 16.86 -15.02
CA ASP A 99 -7.44 17.03 -15.80
C ASP A 99 -8.14 15.68 -16.03
N ALA A 100 -9.41 15.51 -15.62
CA ALA A 100 -10.11 14.21 -15.59
C ALA A 100 -10.18 13.53 -16.97
N ARG A 101 -9.94 14.31 -18.02
CA ARG A 101 -9.94 13.89 -19.42
C ARG A 101 -8.53 13.66 -20.00
N ALA A 102 -7.46 14.05 -19.30
CA ALA A 102 -6.09 13.92 -19.76
C ALA A 102 -5.17 13.40 -18.65
N VAL A 103 -4.93 12.09 -18.65
CA VAL A 103 -3.74 11.49 -18.05
C VAL A 103 -2.82 11.17 -19.22
N ASP A 104 -1.63 11.75 -19.25
CA ASP A 104 -0.67 11.43 -20.31
C ASP A 104 -0.15 9.99 -20.17
N ALA A 105 0.47 9.47 -21.25
CA ALA A 105 0.94 8.09 -21.26
C ALA A 105 1.98 7.79 -20.16
N PRO A 106 2.97 8.66 -19.87
CA PRO A 106 3.92 8.43 -18.79
C PRO A 106 3.26 8.35 -17.40
N SER A 107 2.31 9.24 -17.11
CA SER A 107 1.58 9.22 -15.84
C SER A 107 0.69 7.97 -15.74
N LEU A 108 0.08 7.55 -16.85
CA LEU A 108 -0.73 6.33 -16.88
C LEU A 108 0.13 5.08 -16.63
N ASP A 109 1.28 4.97 -17.29
CA ASP A 109 2.23 3.87 -17.10
C ASP A 109 2.68 3.77 -15.64
N THR A 110 3.11 4.91 -15.07
CA THR A 110 3.45 5.03 -13.65
C THR A 110 2.31 4.53 -12.76
N MET A 111 1.07 4.96 -13.01
CA MET A 111 -0.07 4.56 -12.19
C MET A 111 -0.43 3.08 -12.31
N VAL A 112 -0.32 2.50 -13.49
CA VAL A 112 -0.55 1.06 -13.68
C VAL A 112 0.53 0.28 -12.95
N SER A 113 1.81 0.64 -13.09
CA SER A 113 2.92 -0.04 -12.41
C SER A 113 2.79 -0.01 -10.88
N PHE A 114 2.47 1.14 -10.29
CA PHE A 114 2.34 1.22 -8.83
C PHE A 114 1.05 0.59 -8.30
N LEU A 115 -0.01 0.52 -9.11
CA LEU A 115 -1.21 -0.24 -8.75
C LEU A 115 -0.92 -1.75 -8.72
N GLU A 116 -0.18 -2.25 -9.71
CA GLU A 116 0.30 -3.64 -9.75
C GLU A 116 1.19 -3.93 -8.53
N HIS A 117 2.19 -3.09 -8.29
CA HIS A 117 3.11 -3.19 -7.13
C HIS A 117 2.37 -3.25 -5.79
N ALA A 118 1.39 -2.37 -5.57
CA ALA A 118 0.56 -2.40 -4.36
C ALA A 118 -0.25 -3.71 -4.24
N GLY A 119 -0.73 -4.23 -5.38
CA GLY A 119 -1.42 -5.53 -5.47
C GLY A 119 -0.53 -6.71 -5.09
N GLU A 120 0.70 -6.76 -5.60
CA GLU A 120 1.71 -7.78 -5.26
C GLU A 120 2.01 -7.77 -3.77
N HIS A 121 2.28 -6.59 -3.19
CA HIS A 121 2.54 -6.47 -1.77
C HIS A 121 1.33 -6.82 -0.91
N TYR A 122 0.11 -6.45 -1.30
CA TYR A 122 -1.10 -6.89 -0.59
C TYR A 122 -1.22 -8.42 -0.59
N GLY A 123 -0.95 -9.07 -1.73
CA GLY A 123 -0.92 -10.53 -1.84
C GLY A 123 0.07 -11.17 -0.87
N GLN A 124 1.30 -10.62 -0.78
CA GLN A 124 2.29 -11.06 0.19
C GLN A 124 1.83 -10.83 1.63
N LEU A 125 1.41 -9.61 1.98
CA LEU A 125 0.96 -9.24 3.33
C LEU A 125 -0.22 -10.10 3.80
N ALA A 126 -1.12 -10.50 2.90
CA ALA A 126 -2.24 -11.39 3.23
C ALA A 126 -1.76 -12.76 3.74
N VAL A 127 -0.68 -13.30 3.18
CA VAL A 127 -0.06 -14.55 3.65
C VAL A 127 0.54 -14.35 5.05
N TYR A 128 1.21 -13.23 5.30
CA TYR A 128 1.80 -12.93 6.62
C TYR A 128 0.74 -12.82 7.69
N ALA A 129 -0.39 -12.16 7.38
CA ALA A 129 -1.53 -12.07 8.28
C ALA A 129 -2.04 -13.47 8.65
N ARG A 130 -2.16 -14.40 7.69
CA ARG A 130 -2.57 -15.78 7.95
C ARG A 130 -1.57 -16.54 8.81
N LEU A 131 -0.26 -16.37 8.57
CA LEU A 131 0.80 -16.92 9.42
C LEU A 131 0.77 -16.36 10.86
N ALA A 132 0.24 -15.14 11.03
CA ALA A 132 0.00 -14.52 12.33
C ALA A 132 -1.37 -14.89 12.94
N GLY A 133 -2.14 -15.79 12.33
CA GLY A 133 -3.48 -16.18 12.81
C GLY A 133 -4.58 -15.16 12.52
N VAL A 134 -4.32 -14.16 11.68
CA VAL A 134 -5.26 -13.10 11.32
C VAL A 134 -5.90 -13.42 9.96
N VAL A 135 -7.23 -13.38 9.92
CA VAL A 135 -8.00 -13.43 8.67
C VAL A 135 -7.99 -12.02 8.03
N PRO A 136 -7.42 -11.84 6.81
CA PRO A 136 -7.42 -10.56 6.12
C PRO A 136 -8.84 -9.98 6.03
N PRO A 137 -9.09 -8.72 6.45
CA PRO A 137 -10.43 -8.14 6.50
C PRO A 137 -11.21 -8.27 5.19
N ALA A 138 -10.58 -7.99 4.05
CA ALA A 138 -11.22 -8.07 2.73
C ALA A 138 -11.56 -9.50 2.26
N SER A 139 -11.12 -10.53 2.99
CA SER A 139 -11.44 -11.95 2.71
C SER A 139 -12.45 -12.55 3.68
N ARG A 140 -12.94 -11.76 4.65
CA ARG A 140 -13.96 -12.23 5.59
C ARG A 140 -15.27 -12.46 4.84
N ALA A 141 -16.00 -13.51 5.22
CA ALA A 141 -17.35 -13.70 4.72
C ALA A 141 -18.18 -12.45 5.06
N ALA A 142 -19.05 -12.03 4.12
CA ALA A 142 -20.08 -11.05 4.45
C ALA A 142 -20.94 -11.61 5.60
N PRO A 143 -21.43 -10.77 6.53
CA PRO A 143 -22.38 -11.21 7.54
C PRO A 143 -23.53 -11.96 6.88
N ALA A 144 -23.93 -13.10 7.46
CA ALA A 144 -24.95 -13.99 6.90
C ALA A 144 -26.32 -13.31 6.66
N GLU A 145 -26.54 -12.11 7.18
CA GLU A 145 -27.77 -11.32 7.04
C GLU A 145 -27.88 -10.57 5.70
N ALA A 146 -26.83 -10.51 4.87
CA ALA A 146 -26.88 -9.80 3.59
C ALA A 146 -27.48 -10.62 2.41
N LEU A 147 -27.98 -11.83 2.67
CA LEU A 147 -28.54 -12.74 1.66
C LEU A 147 -29.95 -13.28 2.02
N ALA A 148 -30.62 -12.66 2.99
CA ALA A 148 -32.03 -12.91 3.30
C ALA A 148 -32.88 -11.71 2.86
#